data_AF-A0A1I5KNK2-F1
#
_entry.id   AF-A0A1I5KNK2-F1
#
_cell.length_a   1.000
_cell.length_b   1.000
_cell.length_c   1.000
_cell.angle_alpha   90.00
_cell.angle_beta   90.00
_cell.angle_gamma   90.00
#
_symmetry.space_group_name_H-M   'P 1'
#
loop_
_entity.id
_entity.type
_entity.pdbx_description
1 polymer ?
#
loop_
_entity_poly.entity_id
_entity_poly.type
_entity_poly.pdbx_seq_one_letter_code
_entity_poly.pdbx_strand_id
1 'polypeptide(L)'
;MLENLFFLVVGFCLPFLFFFIGRKLFNWGPHEVPCSHFHDHVHEAAPNRFIRDIQRDAPPPHSQSAIAKAGHGHQAGHDSDPLGDDLEKLVEECALHGHDEHGRKIAHDPDEPHNAPGAKVLMLSGGGQWGAYGAGLFRTMHDASGRDLAMRDVKIITGISTGSLQTLLLMVALDESQPVQTRRYAMDRLEWGYSPRTERDVVRNTGLEMLPLRGAQAGTAPLRKRIRNAIFENGDSTLLDALRQSKIAGYIGFVEANCGLFHYVDVRGLVRDEPDNEKAVDALSAAAMASSAMPVFHQQLRVTGSSKGSRALYDGGVRRSVFFERSMERMHQSVCRHAGSPADEHPNGAERRAVTPAFFVVRNGPTTRVADPDLDSKDGPILNGKRGYDLLVNESEVGAIAGLRLLNPYGDIYLTTADQWYTFDCQCEEADCSKGTEMFKPGFMACLRDLGRHKVQRFGGAWWSMSPIDNR
;
A
#
# COMPACT_ATOMS: atom_id res chain seq x y z
N MET A 1 -26.16 30.37 48.53
CA MET A 1 -24.83 30.08 47.94
C MET A 1 -24.70 28.62 47.49
N LEU A 2 -25.15 27.63 48.29
CA LEU A 2 -25.12 26.21 47.90
C LEU A 2 -26.04 25.82 46.72
N GLU A 3 -27.22 26.42 46.58
CA GLU A 3 -28.13 26.12 45.45
C GLU A 3 -27.55 26.55 44.09
N ASN A 4 -26.91 27.72 44.04
CA ASN A 4 -26.24 28.19 42.82
C ASN A 4 -25.02 27.32 42.46
N LEU A 5 -24.34 26.72 43.43
CA LEU A 5 -23.25 25.78 43.19
C LEU A 5 -23.77 24.44 42.64
N PHE A 6 -24.92 23.97 43.13
CA PHE A 6 -25.56 22.75 42.63
C PHE A 6 -26.01 22.90 41.17
N PHE A 7 -26.66 24.02 40.82
CA PHE A 7 -27.05 24.30 39.43
C PHE A 7 -25.85 24.48 38.49
N LEU A 8 -24.72 24.99 38.99
CA LEU A 8 -23.51 25.16 38.21
C LEU A 8 -22.78 23.82 37.99
N VAL A 9 -22.75 22.93 39.00
CA VAL A 9 -22.16 21.58 38.86
C VAL A 9 -23.06 20.67 38.01
N VAL A 10 -24.37 20.67 38.24
CA VAL A 10 -25.31 19.82 37.50
C VAL A 10 -25.60 20.36 36.09
N GLY A 11 -25.70 21.68 35.92
CA GLY A 11 -25.99 22.31 34.64
C GLY A 11 -24.78 22.39 33.70
N PHE A 12 -23.55 22.45 34.23
CA PHE A 12 -22.33 22.58 33.43
C PHE A 12 -21.46 21.31 33.44
N CYS A 13 -21.23 20.67 34.58
CA CYS A 13 -20.32 19.51 34.63
C CYS A 13 -20.97 18.21 34.13
N LEU A 14 -22.28 18.05 34.32
CA LEU A 14 -23.00 16.82 33.98
C LEU A 14 -23.16 16.62 32.45
N PRO A 15 -23.45 17.66 31.64
CA PRO A 15 -23.36 17.59 30.18
C PRO A 15 -21.95 17.31 29.68
N PHE A 16 -20.91 17.87 30.32
CA PHE A 16 -19.51 17.56 30.00
C PHE A 16 -19.16 16.11 30.35
N LEU A 17 -19.63 15.61 31.48
CA LEU A 17 -19.45 14.22 31.88
C LEU A 17 -20.16 13.28 30.89
N PHE A 18 -21.41 13.57 30.51
CA PHE A 18 -22.12 12.84 29.46
C PHE A 18 -21.47 12.99 28.08
N PHE A 19 -20.85 14.12 27.77
CA PHE A 19 -20.09 14.31 26.55
C PHE A 19 -18.81 13.47 26.54
N PHE A 20 -18.05 13.42 27.63
CA PHE A 20 -16.83 12.60 27.73
C PHE A 20 -17.13 11.10 27.83
N ILE A 21 -18.15 10.72 28.62
CA ILE A 21 -18.64 9.35 28.73
C ILE A 21 -19.26 8.93 27.40
N GLY A 22 -20.06 9.77 26.75
CA GLY A 22 -20.60 9.55 25.42
C GLY A 22 -19.50 9.42 24.37
N ARG A 23 -18.51 10.31 24.37
CA ARG A 23 -17.33 10.23 23.49
C ARG A 23 -16.61 8.89 23.65
N LYS A 24 -16.43 8.42 24.88
CA LYS A 24 -15.78 7.14 25.19
C LYS A 24 -16.67 5.92 24.86
N LEU A 25 -17.97 5.99 25.12
CA LEU A 25 -18.94 4.92 24.84
C LEU A 25 -19.22 4.76 23.34
N PHE A 26 -19.25 5.87 22.59
CA PHE A 26 -19.55 5.88 21.16
C PHE A 26 -18.30 5.81 20.27
N ASN A 27 -17.09 5.72 20.84
CA ASN A 27 -15.80 5.80 20.14
C ASN A 27 -15.70 7.03 19.23
N TRP A 28 -16.08 8.19 19.75
CA TRP A 28 -16.14 9.44 19.00
C TRP A 28 -14.75 10.09 18.90
N GLY A 29 -14.23 10.25 17.68
CA GLY A 29 -12.88 10.80 17.41
C GLY A 29 -12.02 9.85 16.58
N PRO A 30 -10.72 10.09 16.41
CA PRO A 30 -9.82 9.15 15.72
C PRO A 30 -9.60 7.89 16.55
N HIS A 31 -9.31 6.78 15.87
CA HIS A 31 -8.91 5.53 16.50
C HIS A 31 -7.42 5.63 16.90
N GLU A 32 -7.14 5.57 18.20
CA GLU A 32 -5.78 5.75 18.73
C GLU A 32 -5.05 4.41 18.89
N VAL A 33 -3.83 4.32 18.36
CA VAL A 33 -2.96 3.15 18.51
C VAL A 33 -1.61 3.61 19.09
N PRO A 34 -1.25 3.18 20.32
CA PRO A 34 0.00 3.59 20.95
C PRO A 34 1.18 2.74 20.43
N CYS A 35 2.12 3.38 19.74
CA CYS A 35 3.35 2.78 19.21
C CYS A 35 4.54 3.75 19.43
N SER A 36 5.50 3.38 20.28
CA SER A 36 6.60 4.26 20.68
C SER A 36 7.62 4.50 19.55
N HIS A 37 7.93 3.45 18.79
CA HIS A 37 8.97 3.48 17.75
C HIS A 37 8.44 3.73 16.34
N PHE A 38 7.11 3.80 16.17
CA PHE A 38 6.50 3.97 14.85
C PHE A 38 7.09 5.16 14.08
N HIS A 39 7.24 6.34 14.72
CA HIS A 39 7.78 7.54 14.07
C HIS A 39 9.29 7.51 13.81
N ASP A 40 10.03 6.51 14.28
CA ASP A 40 11.45 6.35 13.96
C ASP A 40 11.64 5.65 12.61
N HIS A 41 10.60 4.97 12.12
CA HIS A 41 10.58 4.30 10.83
C HIS A 41 9.68 4.98 9.79
N VAL A 42 9.06 6.11 10.13
CA VAL A 42 8.28 6.89 9.15
C VAL A 42 9.19 7.84 8.39
N HIS A 43 9.23 7.67 7.08
CA HIS A 43 10.01 8.48 6.16
C HIS A 43 9.08 9.36 5.32
N GLU A 44 9.45 10.64 5.14
CA GLU A 44 8.76 11.52 4.20
C GLU A 44 9.14 11.13 2.77
N ALA A 45 8.14 10.88 1.93
CA ALA A 45 8.38 10.63 0.52
C ALA A 45 8.57 11.97 -0.21
N ALA A 46 9.82 12.45 -0.19
CA ALA A 46 10.16 13.73 -0.79
C ALA A 46 9.67 13.79 -2.26
N PRO A 47 9.03 14.90 -2.69
CA PRO A 47 8.51 15.02 -4.04
C PRO A 47 9.63 14.89 -5.09
N ASN A 48 9.33 14.21 -6.19
CA ASN A 48 10.23 14.14 -7.34
C ASN A 48 10.39 15.54 -8.00
N ARG A 49 11.36 15.69 -8.90
CA ARG A 49 11.65 16.93 -9.64
C ARG A 49 10.42 17.48 -10.35
N PHE A 50 9.63 16.63 -11.00
CA PHE A 50 8.44 17.09 -11.73
C PHE A 50 7.39 17.68 -10.80
N ILE A 51 7.16 17.03 -9.66
CA ILE A 51 6.24 17.55 -8.63
C ILE A 51 6.79 18.85 -8.04
N ARG A 52 8.10 18.93 -7.76
CA ARG A 52 8.74 20.17 -7.28
C ARG A 52 8.61 21.31 -8.29
N ASP A 53 8.78 21.02 -9.58
CA ASP A 53 8.63 22.01 -10.65
C ASP A 53 7.18 22.52 -10.73
N ILE A 54 6.20 21.61 -10.63
CA ILE A 54 4.77 21.95 -10.56
C ILE A 54 4.45 22.78 -9.29
N GLN A 55 5.09 22.44 -8.17
CA GLN A 55 4.89 23.06 -6.87
C GLN A 55 5.90 24.18 -6.57
N ARG A 56 6.62 24.69 -7.59
CA ARG A 56 7.70 25.67 -7.40
C ARG A 56 7.25 26.93 -6.68
N ASP A 57 6.01 27.34 -6.92
CA ASP A 57 5.43 28.55 -6.35
C ASP A 57 4.70 28.27 -5.02
N ALA A 58 4.64 27.00 -4.58
CA ALA A 58 4.09 26.64 -3.28
C ALA A 58 5.10 26.97 -2.17
N PRO A 59 4.68 27.56 -1.04
CA PRO A 59 5.56 27.75 0.10
C PRO A 59 6.09 26.39 0.59
N PRO A 60 7.35 26.30 1.04
CA PRO A 60 7.89 25.05 1.55
C PRO A 60 7.02 24.56 2.73
N PRO A 61 6.78 23.24 2.86
CA PRO A 61 5.98 22.70 3.94
C PRO A 61 6.53 23.15 5.30
N HIS A 62 5.65 23.33 6.29
CA HIS A 62 6.01 23.88 7.60
C HIS A 62 7.17 23.13 8.29
N SER A 63 7.34 21.82 8.03
CA SER A 63 8.49 21.00 8.47
C SER A 63 9.82 21.51 7.93
N GLN A 64 9.88 21.88 6.65
CA GLN A 64 11.07 22.46 6.01
C GLN A 64 11.34 23.90 6.49
N SER A 65 10.30 24.67 6.83
CA SER A 65 10.48 26.02 7.38
C SER A 65 11.07 26.03 8.80
N ALA A 66 10.78 25.00 9.60
CA ALA A 66 11.35 24.84 10.94
C ALA A 66 12.82 24.39 10.87
N ILE A 67 13.16 23.50 9.93
CA ILE A 67 14.54 23.07 9.67
C ILE A 67 15.37 24.25 9.10
N ALA A 68 14.82 25.02 8.17
CA ALA A 68 15.48 26.18 7.58
C ALA A 68 15.73 27.32 8.59
N LYS A 69 14.87 27.47 9.62
CA LYS A 69 15.08 28.45 10.71
C LYS A 69 16.06 27.97 11.79
N ALA A 70 16.44 26.69 11.81
CA ALA A 70 17.23 26.09 12.88
C ALA A 70 18.73 25.90 12.56
N GLY A 71 19.25 26.26 11.38
CA GLY A 71 20.66 25.94 11.09
C GLY A 71 21.33 26.68 9.94
N HIS A 72 21.97 27.81 10.26
CA HIS A 72 23.15 28.31 9.55
C HIS A 72 24.44 27.55 9.95
N GLY A 73 24.35 26.26 10.27
CA GLY A 73 25.52 25.52 10.80
C GLY A 73 25.32 24.02 11.08
N HIS A 74 24.35 23.36 10.45
CA HIS A 74 24.28 21.90 10.46
C HIS A 74 24.36 21.41 9.02
N GLN A 75 25.36 20.55 8.74
CA GLN A 75 25.37 19.67 7.58
C GLN A 75 23.95 19.13 7.41
N ALA A 76 23.37 19.30 6.21
CA ALA A 76 22.10 18.70 5.86
C ALA A 76 22.20 17.22 6.20
N GLY A 77 21.57 16.83 7.32
CA GLY A 77 21.47 15.43 7.71
C GLY A 77 20.90 14.70 6.52
N HIS A 78 21.60 13.66 6.08
CA HIS A 78 21.14 12.78 5.02
C HIS A 78 19.72 12.33 5.41
N ASP A 79 18.69 12.88 4.76
CA ASP A 79 17.33 12.37 4.91
C ASP A 79 17.42 10.91 4.48
N SER A 80 17.34 9.99 5.46
CA SER A 80 17.40 8.58 5.20
C SER A 80 16.20 8.22 4.33
N ASP A 81 16.45 7.77 3.10
CA ASP A 81 15.47 7.26 2.15
C ASP A 81 15.79 5.78 1.89
N PRO A 82 15.39 4.87 2.81
CA PRO A 82 15.77 3.47 2.72
C PRO A 82 15.24 2.80 1.45
N LEU A 83 14.10 3.28 0.93
CA LEU A 83 13.56 2.80 -0.35
C LEU A 83 14.49 3.15 -1.52
N GLY A 84 15.00 4.38 -1.55
CA GLY A 84 16.01 4.80 -2.52
C GLY A 84 17.31 4.00 -2.40
N ASP A 85 17.78 3.77 -1.17
CA ASP A 85 18.99 2.98 -0.92
C ASP A 85 18.84 1.53 -1.42
N ASP A 86 17.69 0.90 -1.15
CA ASP A 86 17.44 -0.48 -1.60
C ASP A 86 17.26 -0.56 -3.12
N LEU A 87 16.62 0.43 -3.76
CA LEU A 87 16.56 0.50 -5.23
C LEU A 87 17.94 0.70 -5.87
N GLU A 88 18.80 1.53 -5.30
CA GLU A 88 20.17 1.73 -5.78
C GLU A 88 20.98 0.42 -5.72
N LYS A 89 20.87 -0.33 -4.61
CA LYS A 89 21.50 -1.66 -4.48
C LYS A 89 20.98 -2.64 -5.53
N LEU A 90 19.68 -2.62 -5.85
CA LEU A 90 19.17 -3.50 -6.91
C LEU A 90 19.77 -3.18 -8.28
N VAL A 91 20.00 -1.91 -8.58
CA VAL A 91 20.68 -1.51 -9.83
C VAL A 91 22.11 -2.05 -9.85
N GLU A 92 22.82 -1.97 -8.71
CA GLU A 92 24.17 -2.53 -8.58
C GLU A 92 24.17 -4.05 -8.77
N GLU A 93 23.23 -4.77 -8.15
CA GLU A 93 23.06 -6.22 -8.33
C GLU A 93 22.75 -6.58 -9.80
N CYS A 94 21.84 -5.84 -10.45
CA CYS A 94 21.51 -6.04 -11.85
C CYS A 94 22.72 -5.74 -12.76
N ALA A 95 23.54 -4.74 -12.45
CA ALA A 95 24.76 -4.46 -13.20
C ALA A 95 25.81 -5.58 -13.09
N LEU A 96 25.90 -6.23 -11.93
CA LEU A 96 26.82 -7.36 -11.70
C LEU A 96 26.38 -8.65 -12.39
N HIS A 97 25.07 -8.88 -12.51
CA HIS A 97 24.49 -10.16 -12.97
C HIS A 97 23.75 -10.08 -14.32
N GLY A 98 23.65 -8.90 -14.94
CA GLY A 98 22.91 -8.67 -16.18
C GLY A 98 23.58 -9.22 -17.46
N HIS A 99 24.73 -9.89 -17.33
CA HIS A 99 25.55 -10.39 -18.42
C HIS A 99 25.81 -11.90 -18.27
N ASP A 100 25.75 -12.65 -19.37
CA ASP A 100 26.17 -14.04 -19.44
C ASP A 100 27.70 -14.19 -19.29
N GLU A 101 28.21 -15.43 -19.27
CA GLU A 101 29.65 -15.74 -19.17
C GLU A 101 30.50 -15.11 -20.30
N HIS A 102 29.87 -14.63 -21.37
CA HIS A 102 30.50 -13.98 -22.52
C HIS A 102 30.29 -12.45 -22.53
N GLY A 103 29.78 -11.88 -21.44
CA GLY A 103 29.51 -10.45 -21.31
C GLY A 103 28.27 -9.97 -22.09
N ARG A 104 27.45 -10.88 -22.63
CA ARG A 104 26.25 -10.53 -23.40
C ARG A 104 25.05 -10.44 -22.49
N LYS A 105 24.19 -9.46 -22.76
CA LYS A 105 22.97 -9.22 -22.00
C LYS A 105 22.05 -10.44 -22.03
N ILE A 106 21.51 -10.82 -20.87
CA ILE A 106 20.34 -11.70 -20.82
C ILE A 106 19.12 -10.83 -21.16
N ALA A 107 18.71 -10.83 -22.43
CA ALA A 107 17.55 -10.06 -22.86
C ALA A 107 16.27 -10.66 -22.25
N HIS A 108 15.47 -9.82 -21.61
CA HIS A 108 14.12 -10.18 -21.20
C HIS A 108 13.24 -10.34 -22.44
N ASP A 109 12.58 -11.49 -22.60
CA ASP A 109 11.48 -11.65 -23.56
C ASP A 109 10.20 -11.03 -22.98
N PRO A 110 9.75 -9.85 -23.44
CA PRO A 110 8.58 -9.18 -22.88
C PRO A 110 7.30 -10.03 -22.95
N ASP A 111 7.26 -11.06 -23.80
CA ASP A 111 6.16 -12.01 -23.91
C ASP A 111 6.23 -13.14 -22.86
N GLU A 112 7.35 -13.27 -22.14
CA GLU A 112 7.56 -14.21 -21.02
C GLU A 112 7.94 -13.51 -19.70
N PRO A 113 7.06 -12.66 -19.13
CA PRO A 113 7.35 -11.85 -17.93
C PRO A 113 7.67 -12.66 -16.66
N HIS A 114 7.26 -13.92 -16.61
CA HIS A 114 7.56 -14.83 -15.49
C HIS A 114 9.03 -15.29 -15.52
N ASN A 115 9.67 -15.25 -16.69
CA ASN A 115 11.07 -15.58 -16.90
C ASN A 115 11.99 -14.37 -16.80
N ALA A 116 11.47 -13.21 -16.38
CA ALA A 116 12.25 -12.00 -16.16
C ALA A 116 13.49 -12.30 -15.32
N PRO A 117 14.71 -12.24 -15.90
CA PRO A 117 15.93 -12.48 -15.16
C PRO A 117 16.21 -11.28 -14.24
N GLY A 118 16.75 -11.54 -13.05
CA GLY A 118 17.21 -10.50 -12.13
C GLY A 118 16.20 -10.06 -11.07
N ALA A 119 16.60 -9.02 -10.33
CA ALA A 119 15.84 -8.51 -9.19
C ALA A 119 14.51 -7.85 -9.60
N LYS A 120 13.46 -8.12 -8.83
CA LYS A 120 12.10 -7.64 -9.09
C LYS A 120 11.59 -6.73 -7.98
N VAL A 121 10.85 -5.72 -8.39
CA VAL A 121 10.13 -4.81 -7.50
C VAL A 121 8.64 -5.05 -7.70
N LEU A 122 7.92 -5.39 -6.63
CA LEU A 122 6.47 -5.62 -6.66
C LEU A 122 5.74 -4.45 -6.01
N MET A 123 4.67 -3.98 -6.66
CA MET A 123 3.93 -2.79 -6.28
C MET A 123 2.45 -3.14 -6.17
N LEU A 124 1.86 -2.88 -5.01
CA LEU A 124 0.53 -3.32 -4.66
C LEU A 124 -0.37 -2.12 -4.38
N SER A 125 -1.37 -1.91 -5.24
CA SER A 125 -2.27 -0.78 -5.11
C SER A 125 -3.29 -0.93 -3.99
N GLY A 126 -3.90 0.19 -3.63
CA GLY A 126 -5.12 0.19 -2.83
C GLY A 126 -6.33 -0.35 -3.58
N GLY A 127 -7.45 -0.47 -2.86
CA GLY A 127 -8.70 -0.94 -3.45
C GLY A 127 -9.74 -1.51 -2.48
N GLY A 128 -9.50 -1.61 -1.18
CA GLY A 128 -10.51 -2.19 -0.27
C GLY A 128 -10.84 -3.63 -0.68
N GLN A 129 -12.13 -3.95 -0.84
CA GLN A 129 -12.55 -5.29 -1.28
C GLN A 129 -11.92 -5.74 -2.62
N TRP A 130 -11.49 -4.81 -3.47
CA TRP A 130 -10.75 -5.09 -4.71
C TRP A 130 -9.43 -5.84 -4.46
N GLY A 131 -8.85 -5.75 -3.27
CA GLY A 131 -7.66 -6.53 -2.88
C GLY A 131 -7.83 -8.05 -2.95
N ALA A 132 -9.08 -8.54 -2.99
CA ALA A 132 -9.36 -9.95 -3.21
C ALA A 132 -8.84 -10.44 -4.58
N TYR A 133 -8.81 -9.57 -5.60
CA TYR A 133 -8.20 -9.88 -6.89
C TYR A 133 -6.72 -10.30 -6.75
N GLY A 134 -5.91 -9.46 -6.08
CA GLY A 134 -4.50 -9.78 -5.84
C GLY A 134 -4.30 -11.05 -5.01
N ALA A 135 -5.17 -11.31 -4.03
CA ALA A 135 -5.10 -12.54 -3.24
C ALA A 135 -5.31 -13.81 -4.09
N GLY A 136 -6.34 -13.82 -4.94
CA GLY A 136 -6.59 -14.95 -5.86
C GLY A 136 -5.50 -15.12 -6.92
N LEU A 137 -4.97 -14.01 -7.43
CA LEU A 137 -3.82 -13.97 -8.34
C LEU A 137 -2.60 -14.67 -7.71
N PHE A 138 -2.12 -14.18 -6.57
CA PHE A 138 -0.92 -14.72 -5.93
C PHE A 138 -1.11 -16.15 -5.44
N ARG A 139 -2.30 -16.51 -4.94
CA ARG A 139 -2.60 -17.89 -4.56
C ARG A 139 -2.44 -18.85 -5.74
N THR A 140 -3.01 -18.48 -6.88
CA THR A 140 -2.97 -19.34 -8.08
C THR A 140 -1.55 -19.44 -8.64
N MET A 141 -0.81 -18.33 -8.67
CA MET A 141 0.61 -18.37 -9.06
C MET A 141 1.45 -19.23 -8.11
N HIS A 142 1.19 -19.15 -6.80
CA HIS A 142 1.86 -19.96 -5.78
C HIS A 142 1.63 -21.44 -6.01
N ASP A 143 0.36 -21.85 -6.18
CA ASP A 143 -0.01 -23.25 -6.42
C ASP A 143 0.53 -23.77 -7.75
N ALA A 144 0.47 -22.95 -8.82
CA ALA A 144 0.93 -23.33 -10.16
C ALA A 144 2.47 -23.45 -10.26
N SER A 145 3.22 -22.82 -9.36
CA SER A 145 4.69 -22.81 -9.40
C SER A 145 5.35 -24.17 -9.13
N GLY A 146 4.62 -25.11 -8.51
CA GLY A 146 5.16 -26.38 -8.02
C GLY A 146 6.19 -26.26 -6.88
N ARG A 147 6.51 -25.05 -6.43
CA ARG A 147 7.50 -24.74 -5.36
C ARG A 147 6.97 -23.80 -4.29
N ASP A 148 5.65 -23.58 -4.27
CA ASP A 148 4.96 -22.71 -3.31
C ASP A 148 5.51 -21.27 -3.34
N LEU A 149 5.83 -20.79 -4.54
CA LEU A 149 6.47 -19.51 -4.77
C LEU A 149 5.84 -18.81 -5.97
N ALA A 150 4.93 -17.88 -5.70
CA ALA A 150 4.20 -17.18 -6.77
C ALA A 150 5.15 -16.39 -7.69
N MET A 151 6.19 -15.78 -7.12
CA MET A 151 7.18 -15.00 -7.86
C MET A 151 8.56 -15.20 -7.25
N ARG A 152 9.54 -15.40 -8.12
CA ARG A 152 10.97 -15.48 -7.76
C ARG A 152 11.64 -14.12 -7.80
N ASP A 153 12.71 -13.99 -7.05
CA ASP A 153 13.63 -12.84 -7.12
C ASP A 153 12.98 -11.48 -6.81
N VAL A 154 11.83 -11.48 -6.12
CA VAL A 154 11.26 -10.25 -5.56
C VAL A 154 12.15 -9.78 -4.42
N LYS A 155 12.62 -8.54 -4.49
CA LYS A 155 13.52 -7.93 -3.49
C LYS A 155 12.87 -6.78 -2.74
N ILE A 156 11.94 -6.08 -3.38
CA ILE A 156 11.22 -4.94 -2.81
C ILE A 156 9.73 -5.13 -3.03
N ILE A 157 8.91 -4.88 -2.02
CA ILE A 157 7.46 -4.80 -2.10
C ILE A 157 6.99 -3.46 -1.55
N THR A 158 6.24 -2.69 -2.35
CA THR A 158 5.55 -1.47 -1.89
C THR A 158 4.05 -1.70 -1.87
N GLY A 159 3.36 -1.20 -0.83
CA GLY A 159 1.91 -1.39 -0.68
C GLY A 159 1.20 -0.16 -0.17
N ILE A 160 0.02 0.11 -0.73
CA ILE A 160 -0.90 1.16 -0.29
C ILE A 160 -2.28 0.56 0.00
N SER A 161 -2.92 1.00 1.09
CA SER A 161 -4.26 0.54 1.50
C SER A 161 -4.29 -0.97 1.58
N THR A 162 -5.19 -1.64 0.87
CA THR A 162 -5.19 -3.11 0.84
C THR A 162 -3.91 -3.72 0.30
N GLY A 163 -3.18 -3.04 -0.58
CA GLY A 163 -1.83 -3.45 -0.97
C GLY A 163 -0.87 -3.50 0.22
N SER A 164 -1.02 -2.65 1.24
CA SER A 164 -0.19 -2.71 2.46
C SER A 164 -0.41 -4.00 3.26
N LEU A 165 -1.65 -4.50 3.29
CA LEU A 165 -2.00 -5.77 3.94
C LEU A 165 -1.39 -6.95 3.17
N GLN A 166 -1.48 -6.89 1.84
CA GLN A 166 -0.85 -7.86 0.96
C GLN A 166 0.68 -7.85 1.15
N THR A 167 1.32 -6.67 1.27
CA THR A 167 2.77 -6.54 1.48
C THR A 167 3.24 -7.36 2.67
N LEU A 168 2.58 -7.26 3.82
CA LEU A 168 2.99 -7.99 5.04
C LEU A 168 3.05 -9.50 4.82
N LEU A 169 2.10 -10.06 4.09
CA LEU A 169 2.04 -11.51 3.86
C LEU A 169 2.94 -11.94 2.69
N LEU A 170 3.04 -11.12 1.64
CA LEU A 170 3.85 -11.41 0.47
C LEU A 170 5.36 -11.26 0.72
N MET A 171 5.78 -10.41 1.67
CA MET A 171 7.17 -10.38 2.15
C MET A 171 7.63 -11.73 2.68
N VAL A 172 6.71 -12.53 3.23
CA VAL A 172 7.00 -13.89 3.71
C VAL A 172 6.78 -14.90 2.59
N ALA A 173 5.63 -14.85 1.91
CA ALA A 173 5.24 -15.84 0.91
C ALA A 173 6.16 -15.87 -0.33
N LEU A 174 6.82 -14.75 -0.65
CA LEU A 174 7.70 -14.61 -1.82
C LEU A 174 9.19 -14.71 -1.48
N ASP A 175 9.57 -14.81 -0.20
CA ASP A 175 10.96 -14.89 0.20
C ASP A 175 11.49 -16.33 0.12
N GLU A 176 12.31 -16.62 -0.89
CA GLU A 176 12.90 -17.95 -1.12
C GLU A 176 13.70 -18.49 0.08
N SER A 177 14.16 -17.62 0.99
CA SER A 177 14.87 -18.05 2.19
C SER A 177 13.96 -18.59 3.30
N GLN A 178 12.65 -18.37 3.18
CA GLN A 178 11.68 -18.88 4.15
C GLN A 178 11.34 -20.36 3.90
N PRO A 179 11.12 -21.15 4.97
CA PRO A 179 10.65 -22.52 4.84
C PRO A 179 9.37 -22.60 4.01
N VAL A 180 9.24 -23.66 3.20
CA VAL A 180 8.08 -23.90 2.32
C VAL A 180 6.76 -23.81 3.11
N GLN A 181 6.72 -24.39 4.31
CA GLN A 181 5.53 -24.39 5.16
C GLN A 181 5.17 -22.97 5.61
N THR A 182 6.14 -22.14 5.96
CA THR A 182 5.94 -20.74 6.33
C THR A 182 5.39 -19.94 5.15
N ARG A 183 5.92 -20.17 3.94
CA ARG A 183 5.42 -19.51 2.71
C ARG A 183 3.98 -19.89 2.39
N ARG A 184 3.64 -21.18 2.50
CA ARG A 184 2.25 -21.67 2.36
C ARG A 184 1.34 -21.04 3.40
N TYR A 185 1.76 -21.01 4.66
CA TYR A 185 0.98 -20.41 5.73
C TYR A 185 0.72 -18.91 5.50
N ALA A 186 1.72 -18.15 5.05
CA ALA A 186 1.55 -16.76 4.68
C ALA A 186 0.54 -16.58 3.52
N MET A 187 0.59 -17.48 2.52
CA MET A 187 -0.36 -17.48 1.40
C MET A 187 -1.79 -17.87 1.84
N ASP A 188 -1.94 -18.85 2.73
CA ASP A 188 -3.23 -19.22 3.32
C ASP A 188 -3.83 -18.05 4.11
N ARG A 189 -3.00 -17.33 4.88
CA ARG A 189 -3.43 -16.13 5.60
C ARG A 189 -3.82 -15.00 4.66
N LEU A 190 -3.17 -14.88 3.50
CA LEU A 190 -3.53 -13.89 2.49
C LEU A 190 -4.91 -14.17 1.93
N GLU A 191 -5.17 -15.41 1.48
CA GLU A 191 -6.48 -15.78 0.96
C GLU A 191 -7.58 -15.69 2.03
N TRP A 192 -7.30 -16.17 3.25
CA TRP A 192 -8.23 -16.04 4.38
C TRP A 192 -8.56 -14.57 4.67
N GLY A 193 -7.56 -13.69 4.66
CA GLY A 193 -7.74 -12.26 4.91
C GLY A 193 -8.77 -11.62 3.98
N TYR A 194 -8.77 -12.04 2.71
CA TYR A 194 -9.68 -11.59 1.66
C TYR A 194 -10.89 -12.50 1.43
N SER A 195 -11.20 -13.40 2.37
CA SER A 195 -12.37 -14.29 2.35
C SER A 195 -13.23 -14.09 3.62
N PRO A 196 -13.76 -12.88 3.88
CA PRO A 196 -14.67 -12.66 5.00
C PRO A 196 -15.98 -13.41 4.77
N ARG A 197 -16.63 -13.89 5.84
CA ARG A 197 -17.96 -14.51 5.73
C ARG A 197 -19.06 -13.45 5.69
N THR A 198 -18.82 -12.32 6.34
CA THR A 198 -19.73 -11.16 6.38
C THR A 198 -18.97 -9.85 6.37
N GLU A 199 -19.59 -8.74 5.97
CA GLU A 199 -19.01 -7.40 6.05
C GLU A 199 -18.51 -7.07 7.48
N ARG A 200 -19.22 -7.56 8.50
CA ARG A 200 -18.92 -7.34 9.93
C ARG A 200 -17.60 -7.94 10.39
N ASP A 201 -17.08 -8.93 9.64
CA ASP A 201 -15.78 -9.51 9.89
C ASP A 201 -14.63 -8.56 9.54
N VAL A 202 -14.91 -7.56 8.70
CA VAL A 202 -13.95 -6.56 8.24
C VAL A 202 -14.23 -5.21 8.89
N VAL A 203 -15.48 -4.74 8.86
CA VAL A 203 -15.84 -3.41 9.39
C VAL A 203 -17.16 -3.43 10.15
N ARG A 204 -17.26 -2.61 11.20
CA ARG A 204 -18.56 -2.33 11.81
C ARG A 204 -19.23 -1.19 11.05
N ASN A 205 -19.94 -1.52 9.98
CA ASN A 205 -20.75 -0.57 9.24
C ASN A 205 -21.89 -0.06 10.13
N THR A 206 -21.86 1.23 10.46
CA THR A 206 -22.87 1.85 11.33
C THR A 206 -23.84 2.73 10.57
N GLY A 207 -23.84 2.62 9.24
CA GLY A 207 -24.67 3.44 8.36
C GLY A 207 -24.24 4.90 8.36
N LEU A 208 -24.88 5.67 7.49
CA LEU A 208 -24.59 7.10 7.30
C LEU A 208 -25.19 7.99 8.40
N GLU A 209 -26.15 7.46 9.17
CA GLU A 209 -26.84 8.15 10.26
C GLU A 209 -25.90 8.49 11.43
N MET A 210 -24.87 7.67 11.65
CA MET A 210 -23.88 7.86 12.72
C MET A 210 -22.68 8.71 12.29
N LEU A 211 -22.63 9.18 11.03
CA LEU A 211 -21.51 9.95 10.49
C LEU A 211 -21.27 11.29 11.23
N PRO A 212 -22.30 12.07 11.62
CA PRO A 212 -22.11 13.26 12.46
C PRO A 212 -21.58 12.93 13.87
N LEU A 213 -21.89 11.72 14.38
CA LEU A 213 -21.56 11.25 15.72
C LEU A 213 -20.29 10.40 15.79
N ARG A 214 -19.63 10.09 14.67
CA ARG A 214 -18.38 9.29 14.66
C ARG A 214 -17.30 9.85 13.75
N GLY A 215 -17.66 10.72 12.81
CA GLY A 215 -16.73 11.25 11.80
C GLY A 215 -16.37 10.25 10.68
N ALA A 216 -16.97 9.05 10.68
CA ALA A 216 -16.78 8.02 9.67
C ALA A 216 -17.97 7.06 9.58
N GLN A 217 -18.14 6.42 8.42
CA GLN A 217 -19.21 5.46 8.15
C GLN A 217 -19.01 4.11 8.88
N ALA A 218 -17.75 3.68 9.09
CA ALA A 218 -17.45 2.38 9.67
C ALA A 218 -16.32 2.40 10.71
N GLY A 219 -16.52 1.63 11.79
CA GLY A 219 -15.50 1.38 12.80
C GLY A 219 -14.53 0.27 12.37
N THR A 220 -13.22 0.50 12.54
CA THR A 220 -12.13 -0.36 12.03
C THR A 220 -11.61 -1.38 13.06
N ALA A 221 -12.28 -1.53 14.21
CA ALA A 221 -11.87 -2.51 15.22
C ALA A 221 -11.86 -3.98 14.73
N PRO A 222 -12.84 -4.46 13.92
CA PRO A 222 -12.75 -5.81 13.35
C PRO A 222 -11.58 -5.95 12.38
N LEU A 223 -11.33 -4.95 11.53
CA LEU A 223 -10.17 -4.91 10.65
C LEU A 223 -8.87 -5.03 11.45
N ARG A 224 -8.68 -4.23 12.51
CA ARG A 224 -7.51 -4.34 13.39
C ARG A 224 -7.34 -5.76 13.91
N LYS A 225 -8.41 -6.37 14.43
CA LYS A 225 -8.36 -7.75 14.94
C LYS A 225 -8.00 -8.73 13.84
N ARG A 226 -8.55 -8.58 12.64
CA ARG A 226 -8.28 -9.46 11.49
C ARG A 226 -6.82 -9.35 11.04
N ILE A 227 -6.25 -8.14 11.00
CA ILE A 227 -4.82 -7.91 10.70
C ILE A 227 -3.94 -8.60 11.75
N ARG A 228 -4.23 -8.36 13.04
CA ARG A 228 -3.50 -8.99 14.14
C ARG A 228 -3.56 -10.51 14.05
N ASN A 229 -4.74 -11.10 13.81
CA ASN A 229 -4.89 -12.55 13.64
C ASN A 229 -4.23 -13.09 12.36
N ALA A 230 -4.06 -12.27 11.33
CA ALA A 230 -3.32 -12.71 10.15
C ALA A 230 -1.82 -12.88 10.43
N ILE A 231 -1.26 -12.13 11.40
CA ILE A 231 0.17 -12.05 11.69
C ILE A 231 0.56 -12.83 12.96
N PHE A 232 -0.28 -12.77 13.99
CA PHE A 232 0.02 -13.21 15.35
C PHE A 232 -1.23 -13.72 16.08
N GLU A 233 -1.80 -14.82 15.59
CA GLU A 233 -2.98 -15.43 16.20
C GLU A 233 -2.62 -16.31 17.39
N ASN A 234 -3.29 -16.11 18.53
CA ASN A 234 -3.11 -16.93 19.74
C ASN A 234 -1.66 -17.04 20.25
N GLY A 235 -0.83 -16.02 19.97
CA GLY A 235 0.57 -16.00 20.38
C GLY A 235 1.54 -16.72 19.43
N ASP A 236 1.07 -17.24 18.29
CA ASP A 236 1.90 -17.84 17.25
C ASP A 236 2.75 -16.78 16.54
N SER A 237 4.06 -16.78 16.79
CA SER A 237 5.01 -15.82 16.21
C SER A 237 5.50 -16.20 14.82
N THR A 238 5.06 -17.31 14.22
CA THR A 238 5.61 -17.84 12.96
C THR A 238 5.72 -16.79 11.85
N LEU A 239 4.66 -16.02 11.59
CA LEU A 239 4.68 -14.99 10.54
C LEU A 239 5.39 -13.72 10.96
N LEU A 240 5.32 -13.36 12.25
CA LEU A 240 6.02 -12.21 12.78
C LEU A 240 7.54 -12.40 12.71
N ASP A 241 8.04 -13.58 13.07
CA ASP A 241 9.46 -13.92 13.03
C ASP A 241 9.94 -14.03 11.58
N ALA A 242 9.13 -14.59 10.69
CA ALA A 242 9.40 -14.61 9.26
C ALA A 242 9.49 -13.19 8.67
N LEU A 243 8.60 -12.28 9.09
CA LEU A 243 8.65 -10.86 8.71
C LEU A 243 9.94 -10.18 9.18
N ARG A 244 10.39 -10.42 10.42
CA ARG A 244 11.67 -9.89 10.93
C ARG A 244 12.87 -10.35 10.12
N GLN A 245 12.83 -11.60 9.69
CA GLN A 245 13.93 -12.27 8.99
C GLN A 245 13.86 -12.13 7.47
N SER A 246 12.76 -11.56 6.93
CA SER A 246 12.54 -11.47 5.50
C SER A 246 13.68 -10.73 4.80
N LYS A 247 14.17 -11.33 3.71
CA LYS A 247 15.14 -10.70 2.81
C LYS A 247 14.51 -9.68 1.88
N ILE A 248 13.17 -9.68 1.78
CA ILE A 248 12.41 -8.73 0.97
C ILE A 248 12.21 -7.44 1.76
N ALA A 249 12.59 -6.30 1.19
CA ALA A 249 12.30 -5.00 1.75
C ALA A 249 10.82 -4.65 1.53
N GLY A 250 10.10 -4.33 2.61
CA GLY A 250 8.68 -4.01 2.55
C GLY A 250 8.41 -2.58 2.95
N TYR A 251 7.63 -1.86 2.16
CA TYR A 251 7.27 -0.48 2.43
C TYR A 251 5.77 -0.26 2.35
N ILE A 252 5.22 0.44 3.33
CA ILE A 252 3.79 0.75 3.42
C ILE A 252 3.60 2.27 3.38
N GLY A 253 2.81 2.75 2.42
CA GLY A 253 2.58 4.18 2.20
C GLY A 253 1.27 4.71 2.80
N PHE A 254 1.27 5.93 3.32
CA PHE A 254 0.11 6.62 3.89
C PHE A 254 0.27 8.15 3.81
N VAL A 255 -0.79 8.91 4.10
CA VAL A 255 -0.74 10.38 4.09
C VAL A 255 -0.88 10.92 5.51
N GLU A 256 -0.01 11.86 5.87
CA GLU A 256 -0.15 12.58 7.14
C GLU A 256 -1.23 13.66 7.00
N ALA A 257 -2.27 13.56 7.83
CA ALA A 257 -3.48 14.37 7.72
C ALA A 257 -3.23 15.87 7.98
N ASN A 258 -2.21 16.23 8.77
CA ASN A 258 -1.95 17.62 9.15
C ASN A 258 -1.34 18.47 8.01
N CYS A 259 -0.55 17.84 7.13
CA CYS A 259 0.26 18.51 6.12
C CYS A 259 -0.04 18.00 4.70
N GLY A 260 -0.76 16.88 4.59
CA GLY A 260 -1.10 16.26 3.31
C GLY A 260 0.09 15.63 2.59
N LEU A 261 1.24 15.50 3.26
CA LEU A 261 2.43 14.87 2.71
C LEU A 261 2.32 13.35 2.75
N PHE A 262 2.82 12.72 1.68
CA PHE A 262 2.91 11.28 1.59
C PHE A 262 4.13 10.79 2.38
N HIS A 263 3.92 9.75 3.17
CA HIS A 263 4.94 9.12 3.98
C HIS A 263 4.91 7.61 3.74
N TYR A 264 6.00 6.94 4.04
CA TYR A 264 6.04 5.50 4.07
C TYR A 264 6.77 5.00 5.31
N VAL A 265 6.54 3.73 5.67
CA VAL A 265 7.25 3.04 6.74
C VAL A 265 8.04 1.86 6.19
N ASP A 266 9.28 1.67 6.66
CA ASP A 266 10.03 0.43 6.46
C ASP A 266 9.52 -0.65 7.42
N VAL A 267 8.87 -1.68 6.88
CA VAL A 267 8.29 -2.78 7.63
C VAL A 267 9.35 -3.56 8.39
N ARG A 268 10.55 -3.77 7.82
CA ARG A 268 11.59 -4.58 8.49
C ARG A 268 12.14 -3.84 9.70
N GLY A 269 12.47 -2.56 9.53
CA GLY A 269 12.91 -1.71 10.63
C GLY A 269 11.87 -1.67 11.75
N LEU A 270 10.60 -1.43 11.37
CA LEU A 270 9.49 -1.33 12.32
C LEU A 270 9.33 -2.57 13.19
N VAL A 271 9.48 -3.78 12.65
CA VAL A 271 9.26 -5.02 13.41
C VAL A 271 10.50 -5.44 14.21
N ARG A 272 11.71 -5.05 13.76
CA ARG A 272 12.97 -5.38 14.42
C ARG A 272 13.22 -4.55 15.67
N ASP A 273 12.80 -3.28 15.66
CA ASP A 273 13.12 -2.33 16.72
C ASP A 273 12.08 -2.30 17.85
N GLU A 274 10.93 -2.97 17.66
CA GLU A 274 9.91 -3.10 18.70
C GLU A 274 10.32 -4.14 19.76
N PRO A 275 10.11 -3.85 21.06
CA PRO A 275 10.74 -4.57 22.17
C PRO A 275 10.14 -5.96 22.41
N ASP A 276 8.91 -6.20 21.96
CA ASP A 276 8.22 -7.46 22.11
C ASP A 276 7.27 -7.74 20.93
N ASN A 277 6.79 -8.98 20.84
CA ASN A 277 5.94 -9.44 19.74
C ASN A 277 4.61 -8.70 19.67
N GLU A 278 4.01 -8.35 20.81
CA GLU A 278 2.72 -7.67 20.86
C GLU A 278 2.83 -6.24 20.33
N LYS A 279 3.90 -5.54 20.71
CA LYS A 279 4.22 -4.20 20.23
C LYS A 279 4.56 -4.18 18.74
N ALA A 280 5.35 -5.13 18.28
CA ALA A 280 5.66 -5.29 16.86
C ALA A 280 4.37 -5.50 16.03
N VAL A 281 3.46 -6.35 16.50
CA VAL A 281 2.17 -6.61 15.83
C VAL A 281 1.26 -5.39 15.87
N ASP A 282 1.24 -4.64 16.97
CA ASP A 282 0.50 -3.38 17.07
C ASP A 282 1.05 -2.33 16.11
N ALA A 283 2.37 -2.22 15.97
CA ALA A 283 3.02 -1.31 15.03
C ALA A 283 2.72 -1.68 13.57
N LEU A 284 2.81 -2.97 13.22
CA LEU A 284 2.41 -3.48 11.89
C LEU A 284 0.93 -3.20 11.60
N SER A 285 0.08 -3.45 12.59
CA SER A 285 -1.35 -3.18 12.48
C SER A 285 -1.61 -1.68 12.30
N ALA A 286 -0.90 -0.82 13.03
CA ALA A 286 -0.98 0.63 12.87
C ALA A 286 -0.55 1.07 11.47
N ALA A 287 0.56 0.54 10.93
CA ALA A 287 1.03 0.83 9.58
C ALA A 287 -0.02 0.47 8.53
N ALA A 288 -0.53 -0.77 8.56
CA ALA A 288 -1.50 -1.24 7.58
C ALA A 288 -2.87 -0.55 7.72
N MET A 289 -3.30 -0.27 8.96
CA MET A 289 -4.51 0.51 9.22
C MET A 289 -4.36 1.97 8.75
N ALA A 290 -3.20 2.60 8.96
CA ALA A 290 -2.93 3.96 8.51
C ALA A 290 -3.08 4.04 6.99
N SER A 291 -2.45 3.08 6.32
CA SER A 291 -2.49 2.94 4.87
C SER A 291 -3.90 2.68 4.33
N SER A 292 -4.80 2.12 5.14
CA SER A 292 -6.19 1.78 4.77
C SER A 292 -7.27 2.70 5.38
N ALA A 293 -6.87 3.78 6.08
CA ALA A 293 -7.76 4.69 6.81
C ALA A 293 -8.44 5.69 5.86
N MET A 294 -9.28 5.17 4.97
CA MET A 294 -9.96 5.91 3.91
C MET A 294 -10.87 6.99 4.50
N PRO A 295 -10.66 8.28 4.21
CA PRO A 295 -11.50 9.36 4.73
C PRO A 295 -12.98 9.13 4.43
N VAL A 296 -13.88 9.60 5.31
CA VAL A 296 -15.35 9.43 5.23
C VAL A 296 -15.82 8.00 5.49
N PHE A 297 -15.13 6.99 4.97
CA PHE A 297 -15.54 5.59 5.07
C PHE A 297 -14.99 4.90 6.34
N HIS A 298 -13.73 5.15 6.67
CA HIS A 298 -13.06 4.61 7.85
C HIS A 298 -12.74 5.72 8.86
N GLN A 299 -12.82 5.36 10.14
CA GLN A 299 -12.37 6.23 11.22
C GLN A 299 -10.89 6.57 11.04
N GLN A 300 -10.55 7.87 11.12
CA GLN A 300 -9.17 8.34 11.02
C GLN A 300 -8.30 7.61 12.05
N LEU A 301 -7.12 7.15 11.63
CA LEU A 301 -6.15 6.57 12.55
C LEU A 301 -5.28 7.68 13.16
N ARG A 302 -5.03 7.59 14.46
CA ARG A 302 -4.00 8.38 15.13
C ARG A 302 -3.01 7.45 15.81
N VAL A 303 -1.75 7.54 15.42
CA VAL A 303 -0.66 6.85 16.13
C VAL A 303 -0.15 7.75 17.24
N THR A 304 -0.09 7.21 18.46
CA THR A 304 0.26 7.94 19.69
C THR A 304 1.43 7.25 20.41
N GLY A 305 1.96 7.85 21.47
CA GLY A 305 2.98 7.22 22.32
C GLY A 305 4.43 7.38 21.87
N SER A 306 4.67 8.04 20.73
CA SER A 306 6.01 8.42 20.30
C SER A 306 6.49 9.71 20.98
N SER A 307 7.80 9.82 21.20
CA SER A 307 8.48 11.05 21.65
C SER A 307 8.29 12.23 20.69
N LYS A 308 8.00 11.96 19.41
CA LYS A 308 7.76 12.96 18.36
C LYS A 308 6.30 13.45 18.31
N GLY A 309 5.49 13.11 19.33
CA GLY A 309 4.08 13.49 19.41
C GLY A 309 3.14 12.46 18.78
N SER A 310 1.90 12.85 18.49
CA SER A 310 0.90 12.00 17.84
C SER A 310 0.72 12.39 16.38
N ARG A 311 0.57 11.42 15.47
CA ARG A 311 0.30 11.67 14.05
C ARG A 311 -1.06 11.16 13.65
N ALA A 312 -1.83 12.02 12.99
CA ALA A 312 -3.10 11.65 12.36
C ALA A 312 -2.82 11.23 10.91
N LEU A 313 -3.29 10.05 10.52
CA LEU A 313 -2.93 9.40 9.27
C LEU A 313 -4.18 9.04 8.46
N TYR A 314 -4.07 9.15 7.14
CA TYR A 314 -5.07 8.76 6.15
C TYR A 314 -4.49 7.73 5.19
N ASP A 315 -5.41 7.03 4.51
CA ASP A 315 -5.11 6.09 3.44
C ASP A 315 -4.17 6.72 2.39
N GLY A 316 -3.14 5.98 1.96
CA GLY A 316 -2.19 6.46 0.96
C GLY A 316 -2.83 6.75 -0.41
N GLY A 317 -3.90 6.02 -0.74
CA GLY A 317 -4.71 6.10 -1.96
C GLY A 317 -5.30 7.48 -2.24
N VAL A 318 -5.43 8.32 -1.21
CA VAL A 318 -5.87 9.72 -1.37
C VAL A 318 -4.85 10.58 -2.12
N ARG A 319 -3.60 10.11 -2.25
CA ARG A 319 -2.53 10.82 -2.95
C ARG A 319 -1.79 9.98 -3.97
N ARG A 320 -1.63 8.68 -3.73
CA ARG A 320 -0.89 7.75 -4.59
C ARG A 320 -1.50 6.35 -4.50
N SER A 321 -1.51 5.60 -5.60
CA SER A 321 -1.83 4.16 -5.53
C SER A 321 -0.63 3.26 -5.64
N VAL A 322 0.49 3.79 -6.13
CA VAL A 322 1.82 3.19 -6.07
C VAL A 322 2.84 4.30 -5.85
N PHE A 323 3.97 4.03 -5.19
CA PHE A 323 4.88 5.09 -4.72
C PHE A 323 6.35 4.69 -4.81
N PHE A 324 7.19 5.68 -5.16
CA PHE A 324 8.67 5.64 -5.19
C PHE A 324 9.30 7.05 -5.36
N GLU A 325 8.56 8.10 -5.02
CA GLU A 325 8.75 9.52 -5.34
C GLU A 325 10.17 9.91 -5.78
N ARG A 326 11.00 10.40 -4.86
CA ARG A 326 12.41 10.74 -5.12
C ARG A 326 13.29 9.50 -5.27
N SER A 327 12.88 8.36 -4.71
CA SER A 327 13.61 7.10 -4.73
C SER A 327 13.85 6.59 -6.17
N MET A 328 12.93 6.82 -7.11
CA MET A 328 13.15 6.51 -8.54
C MET A 328 14.16 7.43 -9.20
N GLU A 329 14.24 8.70 -8.78
CA GLU A 329 15.24 9.62 -9.35
C GLU A 329 16.64 9.21 -8.93
N ARG A 330 16.77 8.78 -7.67
CA ARG A 330 17.99 8.18 -7.11
C ARG A 330 18.37 6.90 -7.84
N MET A 331 17.41 5.98 -8.03
CA MET A 331 17.60 4.79 -8.84
C MET A 331 18.04 5.15 -10.27
N HIS A 332 17.40 6.13 -10.91
CA HIS A 332 17.76 6.57 -12.26
C HIS A 332 19.19 7.11 -12.33
N GLN A 333 19.65 7.86 -11.32
CA GLN A 333 21.05 8.28 -11.22
C GLN A 333 22.00 7.08 -11.07
N SER A 334 21.61 6.03 -10.36
CA SER A 334 22.38 4.78 -10.30
C SER A 334 22.40 4.04 -11.63
N VAL A 335 21.26 3.98 -12.33
CA VAL A 335 21.16 3.37 -13.67
C VAL A 335 22.10 4.06 -14.65
N CYS A 336 22.11 5.40 -14.69
CA CYS A 336 23.01 6.15 -15.56
C CYS A 336 24.50 5.96 -15.21
N ARG A 337 24.84 5.62 -13.96
CA ARG A 337 26.23 5.33 -13.55
C ARG A 337 26.71 3.94 -13.98
N HIS A 338 25.80 2.97 -14.07
CA HIS A 338 26.13 1.57 -14.32
C HIS A 338 25.77 1.08 -15.73
N ALA A 339 24.94 1.83 -16.46
CA ALA A 339 24.58 1.51 -17.83
C ALA A 339 25.67 1.95 -18.81
N GLY A 340 25.97 1.10 -19.81
CA GLY A 340 26.94 1.41 -20.87
C GLY A 340 28.39 1.35 -20.39
N SER A 341 29.29 1.98 -21.16
CA SER A 341 30.70 2.12 -20.78
C SER A 341 30.85 3.27 -19.76
N PRO A 342 31.80 3.20 -18.80
CA PRO A 342 32.08 4.32 -17.89
C PRO A 342 32.41 5.67 -18.57
N ALA A 343 32.76 5.65 -19.86
CA ALA A 343 33.03 6.84 -20.66
C ALA A 343 31.81 7.36 -21.44
N ASP A 344 30.66 6.66 -21.40
CA ASP A 344 29.44 7.07 -22.06
C ASP A 344 28.61 7.95 -21.12
N GLU A 345 28.52 9.25 -21.43
CA GLU A 345 27.70 10.19 -20.65
C GLU A 345 26.19 9.95 -20.83
N HIS A 346 25.79 9.27 -21.91
CA HIS A 346 24.39 9.09 -22.31
C HIS A 346 24.11 7.67 -22.83
N PRO A 347 24.21 6.63 -21.97
CA PRO A 347 23.94 5.25 -22.36
C PRO A 347 22.56 5.14 -22.99
N ASN A 348 22.43 4.28 -23.99
CA ASN A 348 21.18 4.14 -24.73
C ASN A 348 20.10 3.41 -23.89
N GLY A 349 18.85 3.42 -24.37
CA GLY A 349 17.72 2.84 -23.63
C GLY A 349 17.89 1.34 -23.34
N ALA A 350 18.52 0.57 -24.23
CA ALA A 350 18.74 -0.86 -24.05
C ALA A 350 19.77 -1.17 -22.96
N GLU A 351 20.82 -0.35 -22.85
CA GLU A 351 21.83 -0.44 -21.80
C GLU A 351 21.24 -0.07 -20.44
N ARG A 352 20.48 1.03 -20.37
CA ARG A 352 19.77 1.43 -19.14
C ARG A 352 18.79 0.36 -18.67
N ARG A 353 18.03 -0.21 -19.59
CA ARG A 353 17.11 -1.32 -19.30
C ARG A 353 17.85 -2.55 -18.73
N ALA A 354 19.10 -2.81 -19.12
CA ALA A 354 19.84 -3.98 -18.67
C ALA A 354 20.19 -3.96 -17.17
N VAL A 355 20.41 -2.78 -16.62
CA VAL A 355 20.77 -2.59 -15.21
C VAL A 355 19.58 -2.13 -14.36
N THR A 356 18.39 -2.02 -14.95
CA THR A 356 17.18 -1.60 -14.24
C THR A 356 16.40 -2.84 -13.76
N PRO A 357 16.01 -2.94 -12.47
CA PRO A 357 15.18 -4.04 -12.01
C PRO A 357 13.80 -4.02 -12.70
N ALA A 358 13.18 -5.19 -12.83
CA ALA A 358 11.84 -5.30 -13.41
C ALA A 358 10.78 -4.91 -12.38
N PHE A 359 9.83 -4.05 -12.78
CA PHE A 359 8.73 -3.59 -11.94
C PHE A 359 7.46 -4.37 -12.27
N PHE A 360 6.79 -4.89 -11.24
CA PHE A 360 5.51 -5.59 -11.34
C PHE A 360 4.46 -4.82 -10.56
N VAL A 361 3.40 -4.42 -11.23
CA VAL A 361 2.31 -3.63 -10.65
C VAL A 361 1.05 -4.46 -10.59
N VAL A 362 0.54 -4.68 -9.39
CA VAL A 362 -0.82 -5.21 -9.16
C VAL A 362 -1.71 -4.04 -8.83
N ARG A 363 -2.56 -3.67 -9.79
CA ARG A 363 -3.68 -2.79 -9.54
C ARG A 363 -4.87 -3.62 -9.11
N ASN A 364 -5.23 -3.55 -7.83
CA ASN A 364 -6.32 -4.34 -7.29
C ASN A 364 -7.69 -3.97 -7.91
N GLY A 365 -7.90 -2.71 -8.29
CA GLY A 365 -9.12 -2.24 -8.96
C GLY A 365 -9.05 -2.21 -10.50
N PRO A 366 -10.18 -1.93 -11.18
CA PRO A 366 -10.20 -1.73 -12.63
C PRO A 366 -9.57 -0.39 -13.01
N THR A 367 -9.03 -0.29 -14.22
CA THR A 367 -8.44 0.94 -14.77
C THR A 367 -9.46 1.92 -15.31
N THR A 368 -10.64 1.40 -15.65
CA THR A 368 -11.77 2.19 -16.16
C THR A 368 -12.96 2.05 -15.24
N ARG A 369 -13.76 3.11 -15.14
CA ARG A 369 -15.02 3.09 -14.38
C ARG A 369 -16.17 2.82 -15.33
N VAL A 370 -16.99 1.83 -14.98
CA VAL A 370 -18.26 1.56 -15.67
C VAL A 370 -19.23 2.73 -15.42
N ALA A 371 -20.08 3.00 -16.40
CA ALA A 371 -21.19 3.93 -16.25
C ALA A 371 -22.09 3.48 -15.09
N ASP A 372 -22.54 4.42 -14.29
CA ASP A 372 -23.48 4.18 -13.21
C ASP A 372 -24.78 4.90 -13.58
N PRO A 373 -25.74 4.19 -14.21
CA PRO A 373 -26.96 4.79 -14.77
C PRO A 373 -27.88 5.37 -13.69
N ASP A 374 -27.68 4.97 -12.44
CA ASP A 374 -28.45 5.46 -11.30
C ASP A 374 -28.02 6.86 -10.85
N LEU A 375 -26.80 7.31 -11.20
CA LEU A 375 -26.32 8.65 -10.83
C LEU A 375 -27.12 9.76 -11.50
N ASP A 376 -27.45 9.59 -12.77
CA ASP A 376 -28.20 10.60 -13.54
C ASP A 376 -29.68 10.67 -13.12
N SER A 377 -30.15 9.70 -12.33
CA SER A 377 -31.55 9.59 -11.89
C SER A 377 -31.76 9.70 -10.37
N LYS A 378 -30.69 9.84 -9.57
CA LYS A 378 -30.76 9.91 -8.09
C LYS A 378 -30.01 11.12 -7.53
N ASP A 379 -30.75 12.04 -6.91
CA ASP A 379 -30.20 13.26 -6.29
C ASP A 379 -29.66 13.03 -4.86
N GLY A 380 -28.74 12.08 -4.71
CA GLY A 380 -28.14 11.75 -3.41
C GLY A 380 -26.77 12.40 -3.20
N PRO A 381 -26.58 13.35 -2.26
CA PRO A 381 -25.26 13.98 -2.03
C PRO A 381 -24.17 12.97 -1.67
N ILE A 382 -24.55 11.86 -1.02
CA ILE A 382 -23.64 10.80 -0.63
C ILE A 382 -23.28 9.91 -1.81
N LEU A 383 -24.24 9.59 -2.69
CA LEU A 383 -23.97 8.83 -3.91
C LEU A 383 -23.00 9.62 -4.82
N ASN A 384 -23.26 10.92 -4.98
CA ASN A 384 -22.40 11.84 -5.72
C ASN A 384 -21.00 11.96 -5.10
N GLY A 385 -20.91 12.07 -3.77
CA GLY A 385 -19.64 12.08 -3.05
C GLY A 385 -18.84 10.78 -3.23
N LYS A 386 -19.50 9.62 -3.14
CA LYS A 386 -18.89 8.31 -3.39
C LYS A 386 -18.39 8.19 -4.82
N ARG A 387 -19.17 8.64 -5.82
CA ARG A 387 -18.73 8.63 -7.22
C ARG A 387 -17.54 9.56 -7.44
N GLY A 388 -17.61 10.79 -6.94
CA GLY A 388 -16.50 11.75 -7.06
C GLY A 388 -15.21 11.20 -6.45
N TYR A 389 -15.31 10.55 -5.30
CA TYR A 389 -14.18 9.86 -4.67
C TYR A 389 -13.66 8.69 -5.52
N ASP A 390 -14.54 7.80 -5.98
CA ASP A 390 -14.17 6.65 -6.83
C ASP A 390 -13.46 7.10 -8.13
N LEU A 391 -13.83 8.26 -8.68
CA LEU A 391 -13.16 8.89 -9.83
C LEU A 391 -11.80 9.49 -9.46
N LEU A 392 -11.71 10.27 -8.38
CA LEU A 392 -10.45 10.87 -7.93
C LEU A 392 -9.40 9.81 -7.60
N VAL A 393 -9.79 8.74 -6.92
CA VAL A 393 -8.90 7.60 -6.66
C VAL A 393 -8.49 6.96 -7.98
N ASN A 394 -9.42 6.70 -8.90
CA ASN A 394 -9.08 6.11 -10.21
C ASN A 394 -8.00 6.91 -10.95
N GLU A 395 -8.18 8.23 -11.06
CA GLU A 395 -7.23 9.11 -11.73
C GLU A 395 -5.88 9.17 -11.00
N SER A 396 -5.90 9.18 -9.66
CA SER A 396 -4.68 9.07 -8.85
C SER A 396 -3.93 7.76 -9.14
N GLU A 397 -4.64 6.62 -9.29
CA GLU A 397 -3.98 5.35 -9.55
C GLU A 397 -3.38 5.27 -10.96
N VAL A 398 -4.16 5.63 -11.98
CA VAL A 398 -3.70 5.66 -13.38
C VAL A 398 -2.51 6.61 -13.49
N GLY A 399 -2.62 7.81 -12.90
CA GLY A 399 -1.57 8.82 -12.91
C GLY A 399 -0.30 8.36 -12.21
N ALA A 400 -0.40 7.62 -11.10
CA ALA A 400 0.77 7.07 -10.41
C ALA A 400 1.51 6.02 -11.26
N ILE A 401 0.77 5.14 -11.94
CA ILE A 401 1.36 4.13 -12.84
C ILE A 401 1.98 4.80 -14.09
N ALA A 402 1.31 5.80 -14.66
CA ALA A 402 1.90 6.60 -15.74
C ALA A 402 3.16 7.34 -15.27
N GLY A 403 3.14 7.89 -14.06
CA GLY A 403 4.29 8.52 -13.41
C GLY A 403 5.48 7.57 -13.24
N LEU A 404 5.23 6.31 -12.88
CA LEU A 404 6.27 5.26 -12.84
C LEU A 404 6.94 5.11 -14.21
N ARG A 405 6.17 5.02 -15.30
CA ARG A 405 6.72 4.93 -16.66
C ARG A 405 7.49 6.18 -17.07
N LEU A 406 7.06 7.37 -16.64
CA LEU A 406 7.80 8.62 -16.88
C LEU A 406 9.16 8.67 -16.13
N LEU A 407 9.22 8.10 -14.93
CA LEU A 407 10.45 8.01 -14.13
C LEU A 407 11.34 6.84 -14.53
N ASN A 408 10.76 5.80 -15.14
CA ASN A 408 11.44 4.62 -15.68
C ASN A 408 11.11 4.44 -17.17
N PRO A 409 11.63 5.31 -18.06
CA PRO A 409 11.23 5.35 -19.47
C PRO A 409 11.57 4.07 -20.24
N TYR A 410 12.66 3.38 -19.87
CA TYR A 410 13.20 2.23 -20.59
C TYR A 410 13.07 0.90 -19.86
N GLY A 411 12.89 0.91 -18.54
CA GLY A 411 12.86 -0.32 -17.75
C GLY A 411 11.61 -1.16 -17.99
N ASP A 412 11.70 -2.42 -17.61
CA ASP A 412 10.59 -3.36 -17.70
C ASP A 412 9.53 -3.04 -16.63
N ILE A 413 8.29 -2.83 -17.09
CA ILE A 413 7.13 -2.61 -16.23
C ILE A 413 6.02 -3.54 -16.68
N TYR A 414 5.63 -4.46 -15.82
CA TYR A 414 4.53 -5.38 -15.99
C TYR A 414 3.36 -4.94 -15.15
N LEU A 415 2.17 -4.98 -15.73
CA LEU A 415 0.93 -4.59 -15.05
C LEU A 415 -0.04 -5.76 -15.04
N THR A 416 -0.81 -5.84 -13.97
CA THR A 416 -2.02 -6.65 -13.91
C THR A 416 -3.13 -5.90 -13.16
N THR A 417 -4.39 -6.07 -13.57
CA THR A 417 -5.54 -5.29 -13.08
C THR A 417 -6.80 -6.16 -12.97
N ALA A 418 -7.74 -5.73 -12.13
CA ALA A 418 -9.08 -6.30 -12.08
C ALA A 418 -10.01 -5.81 -13.21
N ASP A 419 -9.48 -5.35 -14.34
CA ASP A 419 -10.31 -5.04 -15.52
C ASP A 419 -10.99 -6.30 -16.06
N GLN A 420 -12.17 -6.09 -16.66
CA GLN A 420 -13.10 -7.12 -17.13
C GLN A 420 -13.87 -7.85 -16.01
N TRP A 421 -13.80 -7.37 -14.76
CA TRP A 421 -14.58 -7.94 -13.65
C TRP A 421 -16.10 -7.97 -13.92
N TYR A 422 -16.62 -6.98 -14.65
CA TYR A 422 -18.06 -6.83 -14.92
C TYR A 422 -18.56 -7.73 -16.05
N THR A 423 -17.66 -8.28 -16.87
CA THR A 423 -17.97 -9.27 -17.93
C THR A 423 -17.50 -10.67 -17.57
N PHE A 424 -16.83 -10.84 -16.42
CA PHE A 424 -16.29 -12.11 -16.00
C PHE A 424 -17.38 -12.99 -15.40
N ASP A 425 -17.54 -14.19 -15.95
CA ASP A 425 -18.50 -15.17 -15.48
C ASP A 425 -17.92 -15.94 -14.28
N CYS A 426 -18.20 -15.46 -13.06
CA CYS A 426 -17.74 -16.14 -11.85
C CYS A 426 -18.38 -17.51 -11.71
N GLN A 427 -17.57 -18.50 -11.36
CA GLN A 427 -18.02 -19.87 -11.10
C GLN A 427 -18.23 -20.14 -9.61
N CYS A 428 -18.14 -19.12 -8.77
CA CYS A 428 -18.28 -19.19 -7.33
C CYS A 428 -19.74 -19.44 -6.90
N GLU A 429 -19.95 -20.36 -5.94
CA GLU A 429 -21.28 -20.69 -5.41
C GLU A 429 -21.91 -19.54 -4.59
N GLU A 430 -21.11 -18.55 -4.21
CA GLU A 430 -21.52 -17.38 -3.44
C GLU A 430 -22.27 -16.39 -4.35
N ALA A 431 -23.60 -16.47 -4.29
CA ALA A 431 -24.58 -16.06 -5.30
C ALA A 431 -24.66 -14.58 -5.75
N ASP A 432 -23.69 -13.71 -5.45
CA ASP A 432 -23.78 -12.30 -5.87
C ASP A 432 -22.43 -11.62 -6.16
N CYS A 433 -22.08 -11.61 -7.45
CA CYS A 433 -20.92 -10.91 -8.01
C CYS A 433 -21.13 -9.42 -8.29
N SER A 434 -22.27 -8.84 -7.93
CA SER A 434 -22.43 -7.38 -8.04
C SER A 434 -21.69 -6.70 -6.89
N LYS A 435 -21.00 -5.58 -7.16
CA LYS A 435 -20.35 -4.75 -6.12
C LYS A 435 -21.34 -4.37 -5.00
N GLY A 436 -22.60 -4.14 -5.35
CA GLY A 436 -23.66 -3.75 -4.42
C GLY A 436 -23.38 -2.39 -3.75
N THR A 437 -24.10 -2.12 -2.66
CA THR A 437 -23.96 -0.89 -1.84
C THR A 437 -23.10 -1.09 -0.59
N GLU A 438 -22.78 -2.35 -0.27
CA GLU A 438 -21.91 -2.75 0.84
C GLU A 438 -20.45 -2.33 0.60
N MET A 439 -19.70 -2.10 1.68
CA MET A 439 -18.29 -1.74 1.62
C MET A 439 -17.39 -2.96 1.39
N PHE A 440 -17.74 -4.09 2.00
CA PHE A 440 -17.06 -5.38 1.83
C PHE A 440 -18.07 -6.51 1.67
N LYS A 441 -18.32 -6.91 0.43
CA LYS A 441 -19.29 -7.96 0.09
C LYS A 441 -18.58 -9.29 -0.18
N PRO A 442 -18.82 -10.33 0.63
CA PRO A 442 -18.16 -11.63 0.49
C PRO A 442 -18.23 -12.25 -0.91
N GLY A 443 -19.44 -12.31 -1.50
CA GLY A 443 -19.64 -12.88 -2.85
C GLY A 443 -18.84 -12.13 -3.90
N PHE A 444 -18.92 -10.80 -3.91
CA PHE A 444 -18.11 -9.98 -4.83
C PHE A 444 -16.60 -10.20 -4.65
N MET A 445 -16.12 -10.27 -3.41
CA MET A 445 -14.71 -10.57 -3.13
C MET A 445 -14.31 -11.95 -3.63
N ALA A 446 -15.19 -12.96 -3.52
CA ALA A 446 -14.95 -14.27 -4.11
C ALA A 446 -14.83 -14.23 -5.64
N CYS A 447 -15.72 -13.49 -6.31
CA CYS A 447 -15.64 -13.29 -7.76
C CYS A 447 -14.34 -12.61 -8.18
N LEU A 448 -13.84 -11.66 -7.38
CA LEU A 448 -12.55 -11.03 -7.62
C LEU A 448 -11.38 -12.00 -7.41
N ARG A 449 -11.42 -12.87 -6.39
CA ARG A 449 -10.41 -13.94 -6.24
C ARG A 449 -10.40 -14.82 -7.48
N ASP A 450 -11.56 -15.28 -7.93
CA ASP A 450 -11.71 -16.11 -9.14
C ASP A 450 -11.20 -15.41 -10.40
N LEU A 451 -11.49 -14.12 -10.56
CA LEU A 451 -10.91 -13.31 -11.65
C LEU A 451 -9.38 -13.31 -11.57
N GLY A 452 -8.81 -13.13 -10.38
CA GLY A 452 -7.37 -13.24 -10.14
C GLY A 452 -6.81 -14.57 -10.62
N ARG A 453 -7.46 -15.69 -10.26
CA ARG A 453 -7.05 -17.04 -10.72
C ARG A 453 -7.13 -17.16 -12.24
N HIS A 454 -8.24 -16.70 -12.82
CA HIS A 454 -8.46 -16.75 -14.27
C HIS A 454 -7.38 -15.99 -15.05
N LYS A 455 -6.95 -14.81 -14.57
CA LYS A 455 -5.86 -14.06 -15.21
C LYS A 455 -4.54 -14.83 -15.21
N VAL A 456 -4.25 -15.63 -14.20
CA VAL A 456 -3.04 -16.50 -14.19
C VAL A 456 -3.15 -17.61 -15.22
N GLN A 457 -4.34 -18.19 -15.36
CA GLN A 457 -4.58 -19.38 -16.19
C GLN A 457 -4.77 -19.10 -17.69
N ARG A 458 -5.03 -17.84 -18.07
CA ARG A 458 -5.20 -17.47 -19.48
C ARG A 458 -3.90 -17.61 -20.27
N PHE A 459 -4.03 -17.79 -21.58
CA PHE A 459 -2.90 -17.73 -22.50
C PHE A 459 -2.16 -16.37 -22.39
N GLY A 460 -0.84 -16.40 -22.20
CA GLY A 460 0.00 -15.22 -21.92
C GLY A 460 0.11 -14.85 -20.43
N GLY A 461 -0.62 -15.53 -19.53
CA GLY A 461 -0.53 -15.33 -18.09
C GLY A 461 -1.11 -14.01 -17.58
N ALA A 462 -0.84 -13.70 -16.31
CA ALA A 462 -1.48 -12.57 -15.63
C ALA A 462 -0.91 -11.21 -16.01
N TRP A 463 0.34 -11.17 -16.46
CA TRP A 463 1.10 -9.95 -16.65
C TRP A 463 1.05 -9.50 -18.11
N TRP A 464 1.01 -8.19 -18.34
CA TRP A 464 1.32 -7.61 -19.65
C TRP A 464 2.34 -6.51 -19.51
N SER A 465 3.19 -6.36 -20.52
CA SER A 465 4.21 -5.30 -20.56
C SER A 465 3.58 -3.96 -20.88
N MET A 466 3.97 -2.91 -20.15
CA MET A 466 3.69 -1.53 -20.54
C MET A 466 4.67 -1.09 -21.63
N SER A 467 4.19 -0.45 -22.68
CA SER A 467 5.07 0.08 -23.73
C SER A 467 6.12 1.04 -23.16
N PRO A 468 7.39 0.94 -23.59
CA PRO A 468 8.43 1.91 -23.22
C PRO A 468 8.12 3.27 -23.84
N ILE A 469 8.67 4.33 -23.25
CA ILE A 469 8.69 5.65 -23.90
C ILE A 469 9.90 5.64 -24.82
N ASP A 470 9.73 5.08 -26.01
CA ASP A 470 10.75 5.18 -27.05
C ASP A 470 10.70 6.59 -27.63
N ASN A 471 11.80 7.33 -27.45
CA ASN A 471 12.08 8.48 -28.30
C ASN A 471 12.36 7.92 -29.69
N ARG A 472 11.48 8.23 -30.65
CA ARG A 472 11.97 8.37 -32.02
C ARG A 472 13.06 9.43 -32.07
#